data_AF-A0AAQ3N3D0-F1
#
_entry.id   AF-A0AAQ3N3D0-F1
#
_cell.length_a   1.000
_cell.length_b   1.000
_cell.length_c   1.000
_cell.angle_alpha   90.00
_cell.angle_beta   90.00
_cell.angle_gamma   90.00
#
_symmetry.space_group_name_H-M   'P 1'
#
loop_
_entity.id
_entity.type
_entity.pdbx_description
1 polymer ?
#
loop_
_entity_poly.entity_id
_entity_poly.type
_entity_poly.pdbx_seq_one_letter_code
_entity_poly.pdbx_strand_id
1 'polypeptide(L)'
;MQDLHDCIDKLLQLPLEQQALVRQCDGKWVDDLLEGSLMLLDICTTAKDCLLKSKQSLSDLKSFIRRKKGSENGFAVECVTYLVMRKKMKKQIQKTLKSLKHKNNTSSMVSFLDEAETITLSSLQHLLMFISGPKGHSKPSRWSAISNLMKPKREVCDSQESNTNEFQKVDAVLQSLVSHKLSSIENFHSDMENLELCIHNLEIGVDHLSRKLIRNRVSLLNIFNH
;
A
#
# COMPACT_ATOMS: atom_id res chain seq x y z
N MET A 1 -6.72 -7.11 -12.06
CA MET A 1 -6.02 -5.83 -12.28
C MET A 1 -5.36 -5.76 -13.64
N GLN A 2 -4.47 -6.70 -13.99
CA GLN A 2 -3.80 -6.68 -15.30
C GLN A 2 -4.79 -6.81 -16.46
N ASP A 3 -5.67 -7.82 -16.42
CA ASP A 3 -6.69 -8.01 -17.47
C ASP A 3 -7.62 -6.80 -17.61
N LEU A 4 -7.98 -6.15 -16.50
CA LEU A 4 -8.81 -4.95 -16.48
C LEU A 4 -8.13 -3.82 -17.29
N HIS A 5 -6.86 -3.51 -16.99
CA HIS A 5 -6.16 -2.45 -17.71
C HIS A 5 -5.78 -2.83 -19.14
N ASP A 6 -5.61 -4.11 -19.43
CA ASP A 6 -5.44 -4.61 -20.80
C ASP A 6 -6.73 -4.47 -21.62
N CYS A 7 -7.89 -4.72 -21.00
CA CYS A 7 -9.19 -4.45 -21.62
C CYS A 7 -9.39 -2.96 -21.88
N ILE A 8 -9.06 -2.09 -20.92
CA ILE A 8 -9.12 -0.63 -21.11
C ILE A 8 -8.20 -0.20 -22.27
N ASP A 9 -6.95 -0.66 -22.28
CA ASP A 9 -6.00 -0.30 -23.34
C ASP A 9 -6.52 -0.71 -24.74
N LYS A 10 -7.12 -1.89 -24.86
CA LYS A 10 -7.75 -2.35 -26.10
C LYS A 10 -8.97 -1.51 -26.48
N LEU A 11 -9.83 -1.22 -25.51
CA LEU A 11 -11.04 -0.40 -25.72
C LEU A 11 -10.66 1.00 -26.23
N LEU A 12 -9.65 1.63 -25.60
CA LEU A 12 -9.17 2.95 -25.98
C LEU A 12 -8.49 2.99 -27.36
N GLN A 13 -8.16 1.84 -27.96
CA GLN A 13 -7.60 1.75 -29.32
C GLN A 13 -8.68 1.58 -30.40
N LEU A 14 -9.95 1.33 -30.05
CA LEU A 14 -11.02 1.10 -31.01
C LEU A 14 -11.61 2.45 -31.50
N PRO A 15 -11.56 2.77 -32.80
CA PRO A 15 -12.02 4.07 -33.31
C PRO A 15 -13.49 4.40 -33.00
N LEU A 16 -14.37 3.39 -32.99
CA LEU A 16 -15.78 3.56 -32.67
C LEU A 16 -15.98 3.97 -31.20
N GLU A 17 -15.21 3.36 -30.29
CA GLU A 17 -15.24 3.69 -28.86
C GLU A 17 -14.64 5.07 -28.60
N GLN A 18 -13.56 5.44 -29.30
CA GLN A 18 -13.00 6.79 -29.24
C GLN A 18 -14.03 7.85 -29.66
N GLN A 19 -14.74 7.63 -30.78
CA GLN A 19 -15.79 8.54 -31.22
C GLN A 19 -16.96 8.60 -30.24
N ALA A 20 -17.33 7.47 -29.63
CA ALA A 20 -18.38 7.44 -28.61
C ALA A 20 -17.98 8.23 -27.37
N LEU A 21 -16.75 8.07 -26.88
CA LEU A 21 -16.18 8.82 -25.76
C LEU A 21 -16.21 10.34 -26.04
N VAL A 22 -15.67 10.78 -27.17
CA VAL A 22 -15.66 12.22 -27.52
C VAL A 22 -17.07 12.81 -27.62
N ARG A 23 -18.06 12.04 -28.06
CA ARG A 23 -19.45 12.51 -28.20
C ARG A 23 -20.23 12.53 -26.88
N GLN A 24 -19.93 11.60 -25.96
CA GLN A 24 -20.72 11.40 -24.74
C GLN A 24 -20.13 12.14 -23.52
N CYS A 25 -18.85 12.49 -23.58
CA CYS A 25 -18.14 13.09 -22.45
C CYS A 25 -18.12 14.61 -22.58
N ASP A 26 -18.53 15.30 -21.52
CA ASP A 26 -18.30 16.74 -21.40
C ASP A 26 -16.86 17.03 -20.91
N GLY A 27 -16.42 18.27 -21.05
CA GLY A 27 -15.07 18.66 -20.67
C GLY A 27 -14.77 18.42 -19.19
N LYS A 28 -15.77 18.57 -18.31
CA LYS A 28 -15.60 18.35 -16.87
C LYS A 28 -15.33 16.88 -16.57
N TRP A 29 -16.10 15.97 -17.17
CA TRP A 29 -15.90 14.53 -16.99
C TRP A 29 -14.51 14.10 -17.50
N VAL A 30 -14.05 14.67 -18.62
CA VAL A 30 -12.70 14.42 -19.14
C VAL A 30 -11.64 14.88 -18.15
N ASP A 31 -11.78 16.09 -17.60
CA ASP A 31 -10.87 16.63 -16.59
C ASP A 31 -10.85 15.75 -15.33
N ASP A 32 -12.01 15.33 -14.85
CA ASP A 32 -12.16 14.46 -13.68
C ASP A 32 -11.48 13.09 -13.91
N LEU A 33 -11.68 12.48 -15.10
CA LEU A 33 -11.03 11.21 -15.48
C LEU A 33 -9.50 11.35 -15.58
N LEU A 34 -9.01 12.43 -16.18
CA LEU A 34 -7.58 12.70 -16.27
C LEU A 34 -6.99 12.96 -14.88
N GLU A 35 -7.67 13.70 -14.02
CA GLU A 35 -7.24 13.91 -12.63
C GLU A 35 -7.23 12.59 -11.84
N GLY A 36 -8.23 11.73 -12.03
CA GLY A 36 -8.31 10.39 -11.45
C GLY A 36 -7.14 9.50 -11.87
N SER A 37 -6.85 9.44 -13.17
CA SER A 37 -5.70 8.67 -13.68
C SER A 37 -4.35 9.17 -13.15
N LEU A 38 -4.17 10.48 -12.95
CA LEU A 38 -2.97 11.05 -12.34
C LEU A 38 -2.86 10.64 -10.86
N MET A 39 -3.96 10.74 -10.12
CA MET A 39 -4.02 10.31 -8.72
C MET A 39 -3.63 8.84 -8.55
N LEU A 40 -4.08 7.93 -9.44
CA LEU A 40 -3.66 6.52 -9.39
C LEU A 40 -2.14 6.36 -9.58
N LEU A 41 -1.53 7.14 -10.46
CA LEU A 41 -0.08 7.14 -10.69
C LEU A 41 0.70 7.67 -9.47
N ASP A 42 0.19 8.69 -8.79
CA ASP A 42 0.80 9.21 -7.56
C ASP A 42 0.78 8.18 -6.43
N ILE A 43 -0.31 7.42 -6.32
CA ILE A 43 -0.41 6.32 -5.35
C ILE A 43 0.58 5.20 -5.70
N CYS A 44 0.67 4.82 -6.98
CA CYS A 44 1.68 3.86 -7.45
C CYS A 44 3.10 4.34 -7.09
N THR A 45 3.41 5.61 -7.32
CA THR A 45 4.71 6.21 -6.97
C THR A 45 4.97 6.12 -5.47
N THR A 46 3.99 6.46 -4.64
CA THR A 46 4.08 6.30 -3.18
C THR A 46 4.34 4.85 -2.77
N ALA A 47 3.66 3.88 -3.40
CA ALA A 47 3.86 2.47 -3.11
C ALA A 47 5.27 2.01 -3.49
N LYS A 48 5.77 2.38 -4.68
CA LYS A 48 7.15 2.06 -5.11
C LYS A 48 8.20 2.63 -4.14
N ASP A 49 8.07 3.90 -3.77
CA ASP A 49 8.98 4.53 -2.81
C ASP A 49 9.01 3.79 -1.47
N CYS A 50 7.86 3.30 -1.01
CA CYS A 50 7.77 2.53 0.22
C CYS A 50 8.46 1.16 0.09
N LEU A 51 8.25 0.47 -1.03
CA LEU A 51 8.86 -0.83 -1.31
C LEU A 51 10.38 -0.72 -1.43
N LEU A 52 10.88 0.26 -2.19
CA LEU A 52 12.31 0.53 -2.36
C LEU A 52 13.00 0.81 -1.02
N LYS A 53 12.39 1.66 -0.18
CA LYS A 53 12.92 1.95 1.17
C LYS A 53 12.91 0.71 2.08
N SER A 54 11.88 -0.13 1.96
CA SER A 54 11.79 -1.40 2.71
C SER A 54 12.90 -2.35 2.29
N LYS A 55 13.12 -2.52 0.98
CA LYS A 55 14.16 -3.37 0.41
C LYS A 55 15.56 -2.94 0.85
N GLN A 56 15.85 -1.65 0.80
CA GLN A 56 17.12 -1.10 1.23
C GLN A 56 17.36 -1.37 2.72
N SER A 57 16.40 -1.03 3.57
CA SER A 57 16.55 -1.20 5.03
C SER A 57 16.64 -2.68 5.42
N LEU A 58 15.96 -3.57 4.72
CA LEU A 58 16.06 -5.02 4.93
C LEU A 58 17.45 -5.53 4.51
N SER A 59 17.98 -5.03 3.41
CA SER A 59 19.32 -5.36 2.92
C SER A 59 20.42 -4.88 3.87
N ASP A 60 20.26 -3.68 4.45
CA ASP A 60 21.16 -3.12 5.46
C ASP A 60 21.17 -3.98 6.72
N LEU A 61 19.98 -4.37 7.19
CA LEU A 61 19.79 -5.28 8.33
C LEU A 61 20.44 -6.65 8.10
N LYS A 62 20.19 -7.30 6.95
CA LYS A 62 20.82 -8.58 6.58
C LYS A 62 22.35 -8.44 6.49
N SER A 63 22.82 -7.35 5.89
CA SER A 63 24.25 -7.07 5.75
C SER A 63 24.93 -6.83 7.10
N PHE A 64 24.23 -6.24 8.06
CA PHE A 64 24.71 -6.09 9.43
C PHE A 64 24.85 -7.45 10.13
N ILE A 65 23.80 -8.27 10.07
CA ILE A 65 23.76 -9.62 10.67
C ILE A 65 24.91 -10.49 10.12
N ARG A 66 25.17 -10.44 8.81
CA ARG A 66 26.25 -11.19 8.17
C ARG A 66 27.65 -10.73 8.60
N ARG A 67 27.86 -9.42 8.81
CA ARG A 67 29.19 -8.84 9.04
C ARG A 67 29.63 -8.82 10.51
N LYS A 68 28.72 -8.79 11.48
CA LYS A 68 29.06 -8.62 12.91
C LYS A 68 28.52 -9.76 13.76
N LYS A 69 29.37 -10.74 14.05
CA LYS A 69 29.17 -11.74 15.10
C LYS A 69 29.88 -11.26 16.37
N GLY A 70 29.28 -10.34 17.14
CA GLY A 70 29.84 -9.96 18.45
C GLY A 70 29.59 -8.55 19.02
N SER A 71 28.84 -7.66 18.36
CA SER A 71 28.50 -6.33 18.92
C SER A 71 26.99 -6.18 19.06
N GLU A 72 26.46 -6.58 20.22
CA GLU A 72 25.02 -6.51 20.54
C GLU A 72 24.47 -5.09 20.41
N ASN A 73 25.20 -4.08 20.88
CA ASN A 73 24.81 -2.67 20.76
C ASN A 73 24.60 -2.23 19.31
N GLY A 74 25.43 -2.71 18.37
CA GLY A 74 25.29 -2.34 16.96
C GLY A 74 24.06 -2.97 16.31
N PHE A 75 23.69 -4.20 16.71
CA PHE A 75 22.51 -4.86 16.17
C PHE A 75 21.22 -4.16 16.60
N ALA A 76 21.12 -3.79 17.88
CA ALA A 76 19.99 -3.03 18.40
C ALA A 76 19.78 -1.70 17.65
N VAL A 77 20.87 -1.00 17.30
CA VAL A 77 20.81 0.25 16.52
C VAL A 77 20.23 0.01 15.11
N GLU A 78 20.63 -1.08 14.44
CA GLU A 78 20.11 -1.43 13.12
C GLU A 78 18.62 -1.79 13.17
N CYS A 79 18.20 -2.57 14.17
CA CYS A 79 16.79 -2.89 14.42
C CYS A 79 15.96 -1.63 14.66
N VAL A 80 16.45 -0.70 15.48
CA VAL A 80 15.80 0.59 15.73
C VAL A 80 15.70 1.42 14.45
N THR A 81 16.76 1.42 13.63
CA THR A 81 16.80 2.15 12.35
C THR A 81 15.70 1.65 11.40
N TYR A 82 15.58 0.34 11.22
CA TYR A 82 14.49 -0.28 10.45
C TYR A 82 13.11 0.11 11.00
N LEU A 83 12.89 0.00 12.31
CA LEU A 83 11.59 0.33 12.93
C LEU A 83 11.23 1.82 12.80
N VAL A 84 12.22 2.72 12.87
CA VAL A 84 12.02 4.16 12.64
C VAL A 84 11.62 4.41 11.19
N MET A 85 12.28 3.75 10.22
CA MET A 85 11.89 3.80 8.81
C MET A 85 10.43 3.35 8.64
N ARG A 86 10.07 2.18 9.20
CA ARG A 86 8.70 1.64 9.16
C ARG A 86 7.68 2.60 9.74
N LYS A 87 8.00 3.26 10.87
CA LYS A 87 7.12 4.28 11.48
C LYS A 87 6.92 5.48 10.56
N LYS A 88 7.97 5.98 9.89
CA LYS A 88 7.87 7.08 8.93
C LYS A 88 7.01 6.68 7.73
N MET A 89 7.22 5.49 7.19
CA MET A 89 6.46 4.93 6.09
C MET A 89 4.98 4.80 6.40
N LYS A 90 4.62 4.21 7.55
CA LYS A 90 3.22 4.09 8.00
C LYS A 90 2.55 5.45 8.10
N LYS A 91 3.25 6.48 8.59
CA LYS A 91 2.73 7.86 8.63
C LYS A 91 2.51 8.44 7.23
N GLN A 92 3.43 8.23 6.30
CA GLN A 92 3.29 8.69 4.92
C GLN A 92 2.08 8.04 4.25
N ILE A 93 1.98 6.71 4.33
CA ILE A 93 0.84 5.95 3.78
C ILE A 93 -0.49 6.44 4.38
N GLN A 94 -0.55 6.65 5.70
CA GLN A 94 -1.75 7.18 6.34
C GLN A 94 -2.13 8.58 5.88
N LYS A 95 -1.16 9.44 5.56
CA LYS A 95 -1.44 10.75 4.98
C LYS A 95 -2.05 10.61 3.60
N THR A 96 -1.45 9.80 2.73
CA THR A 96 -1.97 9.49 1.39
C THR A 96 -3.38 8.92 1.45
N LEU A 97 -3.64 7.93 2.30
CA LEU A 97 -4.98 7.34 2.44
C LEU A 97 -6.03 8.32 2.98
N LYS A 98 -5.63 9.31 3.78
CA LYS A 98 -6.54 10.34 4.27
C LYS A 98 -6.90 11.37 3.19
N SER A 99 -5.93 11.77 2.36
CA SER A 99 -6.20 12.72 1.28
C SER A 99 -7.15 12.14 0.21
N LEU A 100 -7.16 10.82 0.02
CA LEU A 100 -8.06 10.14 -0.91
C LEU A 100 -9.53 10.17 -0.49
N LYS A 101 -9.84 10.17 0.82
CA LYS A 101 -11.22 10.14 1.32
C LYS A 101 -12.03 11.41 1.02
N HIS A 102 -11.38 12.48 0.59
CA HIS A 102 -12.05 13.75 0.29
C HIS A 102 -12.49 13.89 -1.17
N LYS A 103 -12.17 12.93 -2.07
CA LYS A 103 -12.49 12.99 -3.51
C LYS A 103 -13.73 12.18 -3.95
N ASN A 104 -14.50 11.59 -3.02
CA ASN A 104 -15.54 10.59 -3.33
C ASN A 104 -16.92 11.13 -3.80
N ASN A 105 -17.06 12.39 -4.23
CA ASN A 105 -18.38 12.92 -4.59
C ASN A 105 -18.58 13.13 -6.10
N THR A 106 -19.50 12.31 -6.61
CA THR A 106 -20.51 12.56 -7.64
C THR A 106 -20.06 12.68 -9.10
N SER A 107 -20.19 11.57 -9.83
CA SER A 107 -20.72 11.56 -11.19
C SER A 107 -21.76 10.44 -11.29
N SER A 108 -22.99 10.76 -11.72
CA SER A 108 -24.12 9.83 -11.82
C SER A 108 -24.16 9.06 -13.13
N MET A 109 -23.08 9.10 -13.90
CA MET A 109 -22.89 8.29 -15.09
C MET A 109 -21.66 7.44 -14.86
N VAL A 110 -21.85 6.19 -14.41
CA VAL A 110 -20.75 5.26 -14.22
C VAL A 110 -20.41 4.70 -15.58
N SER A 111 -19.39 5.26 -16.23
CA SER A 111 -18.77 4.62 -17.38
C SER A 111 -17.94 3.43 -16.90
N PHE A 112 -17.62 2.53 -17.83
CA PHE A 112 -16.66 1.45 -17.59
C PHE A 112 -15.31 1.96 -17.05
N LEU A 113 -14.89 3.17 -17.44
CA LEU A 113 -13.64 3.78 -17.00
C LEU A 113 -13.70 4.24 -15.53
N ASP A 114 -14.85 4.75 -15.07
CA ASP A 114 -15.05 5.16 -13.67
C ASP A 114 -15.04 3.95 -12.72
N GLU A 115 -15.67 2.86 -13.15
CA GLU A 115 -15.65 1.59 -12.40
C GLU A 115 -14.24 1.02 -12.35
N ALA A 116 -13.52 1.04 -13.49
CA ALA A 116 -12.15 0.59 -13.52
C ALA A 116 -11.22 1.44 -12.64
N GLU A 117 -11.38 2.77 -12.64
CA GLU A 117 -10.66 3.65 -11.73
C GLU A 117 -10.96 3.28 -10.27
N THR A 118 -12.23 3.10 -9.92
CA THR A 118 -12.65 2.75 -8.55
C THR A 118 -12.05 1.44 -8.08
N ILE A 119 -12.08 0.40 -8.92
CA ILE A 119 -11.48 -0.91 -8.63
C ILE A 119 -9.96 -0.77 -8.45
N THR A 120 -9.31 0.02 -9.31
CA THR A 120 -7.86 0.27 -9.24
C THR A 120 -7.48 1.00 -7.97
N LEU A 121 -8.22 2.07 -7.64
CA LEU A 121 -8.05 2.86 -6.44
C LEU A 121 -8.18 1.99 -5.19
N SER A 122 -9.25 1.19 -5.11
CA SER A 122 -9.47 0.27 -3.99
C SER A 122 -8.30 -0.71 -3.84
N SER A 123 -7.86 -1.33 -4.94
CA SER A 123 -6.74 -2.26 -4.95
C SER A 123 -5.43 -1.62 -4.46
N LEU A 124 -5.14 -0.39 -4.90
CA LEU A 124 -3.98 0.38 -4.46
C LEU A 124 -4.09 0.78 -2.98
N GLN A 125 -5.28 1.14 -2.48
CA GLN A 125 -5.50 1.41 -1.06
C GLN A 125 -5.24 0.16 -0.21
N HIS A 126 -5.71 -1.01 -0.66
CA HIS A 126 -5.43 -2.29 -0.01
C HIS A 126 -3.93 -2.62 0.00
N LEU A 127 -3.23 -2.39 -1.11
CA LEU A 127 -1.78 -2.54 -1.18
C LEU A 127 -1.05 -1.63 -0.18
N LEU A 128 -1.39 -0.35 -0.13
CA LEU A 128 -0.79 0.58 0.83
C LEU A 128 -1.06 0.15 2.28
N MET A 129 -2.29 -0.29 2.57
CA MET A 129 -2.65 -0.83 3.88
C MET A 129 -1.84 -2.08 4.22
N PHE A 130 -1.65 -2.99 3.26
CA PHE A 130 -0.82 -4.17 3.41
C PHE A 130 0.63 -3.81 3.76
N ILE A 131 1.27 -2.92 3.00
CA ILE A 131 2.66 -2.45 3.26
C ILE A 131 2.77 -1.80 4.65
N SER A 132 1.78 -0.99 5.04
CA SER A 132 1.79 -0.34 6.36
C SER A 132 1.48 -1.28 7.53
N GLY A 133 0.89 -2.45 7.24
CA GLY A 133 0.15 -3.27 8.19
C GLY A 133 -1.19 -2.60 8.60
N PRO A 134 -2.23 -3.39 8.93
CA PRO A 134 -3.42 -2.84 9.56
C PRO A 134 -3.03 -1.99 10.76
N LYS A 135 -3.87 -1.00 11.10
CA LYS A 135 -3.72 -0.27 12.36
C LYS A 135 -3.68 -1.32 13.46
N GLY A 136 -2.49 -1.64 13.96
CA GLY A 136 -2.37 -2.32 15.24
C GLY A 136 -3.22 -1.49 16.17
N HIS A 137 -4.23 -2.11 16.79
CA HIS A 137 -5.07 -1.45 17.76
C HIS A 137 -4.11 -0.70 18.68
N SER A 138 -4.08 0.63 18.54
CA SER A 138 -3.32 1.45 19.45
C SER A 138 -3.85 1.03 20.80
N LYS A 139 -2.98 0.49 21.68
CA LYS A 139 -3.35 0.21 23.06
C LYS A 139 -4.25 1.36 23.50
N PRO A 140 -5.48 1.10 23.98
CA PRO A 140 -6.40 2.16 24.33
C PRO A 140 -5.61 3.18 25.15
N SER A 141 -5.59 4.43 24.66
CA SER A 141 -5.00 5.53 25.41
C SER A 141 -5.52 5.44 26.84
N ARG A 142 -4.72 5.74 27.86
CA ARG A 142 -5.19 5.76 29.27
C ARG A 142 -6.49 6.54 29.45
N TRP A 143 -6.80 7.44 28.52
CA TRP A 143 -8.02 8.25 28.47
C TRP A 143 -9.24 7.52 27.88
N SER A 144 -9.07 6.51 27.01
CA SER A 144 -10.19 5.69 26.50
C SER A 144 -10.56 4.51 27.42
N ALA A 145 -9.74 4.24 28.44
CA ALA A 145 -10.06 3.23 29.47
C ALA A 145 -11.11 3.75 30.47
N ILE A 146 -11.18 5.06 30.69
CA ILE A 146 -12.14 5.69 31.61
C ILE A 146 -13.55 5.74 31.00
N SER A 147 -13.68 5.70 29.66
CA SER A 147 -14.99 5.71 28.97
C SER A 147 -15.66 4.33 28.84
N ASN A 148 -15.05 3.25 29.32
CA ASN A 148 -15.55 1.88 29.15
C ASN A 148 -16.16 1.27 30.42
N LEU A 149 -16.40 2.06 31.48
CA LEU A 149 -16.96 1.57 32.74
C LEU A 149 -18.48 1.27 32.69
N MET A 150 -19.14 1.41 31.52
CA MET A 150 -20.60 1.28 31.40
C MET A 150 -21.10 0.39 30.25
N LYS A 151 -20.38 -0.67 29.87
CA LYS A 151 -20.94 -1.69 28.94
C LYS A 151 -20.76 -3.11 29.48
N PRO A 152 -21.80 -3.96 29.48
CA PRO A 152 -21.70 -5.33 29.99
C PRO A 152 -20.73 -6.16 29.14
N LYS A 153 -20.01 -7.02 29.84
CA LYS A 153 -19.02 -7.99 29.36
C LYS A 153 -19.58 -8.83 28.20
N ARG A 154 -19.08 -8.60 26.98
CA ARG A 154 -19.09 -9.62 25.91
C ARG A 154 -17.70 -10.23 25.87
N GLU A 155 -17.62 -11.49 26.26
CA GLU A 155 -16.50 -12.37 25.95
C GLU A 155 -16.44 -12.52 24.43
N VAL A 156 -15.45 -11.86 23.81
CA VAL A 156 -15.13 -12.07 22.41
C VAL A 156 -14.07 -13.15 22.38
N CYS A 157 -14.45 -14.26 21.77
CA CYS A 157 -13.64 -15.43 21.47
C CYS A 157 -12.29 -15.04 20.86
N ASP A 158 -11.20 -15.34 21.58
CA ASP A 158 -9.84 -15.39 21.07
C ASP A 158 -9.71 -16.59 20.12
N SER A 159 -10.11 -16.39 18.87
CA SER A 159 -9.80 -17.32 17.79
C SER A 159 -9.78 -16.58 16.46
N GLN A 160 -8.86 -15.62 16.35
CA GLN A 160 -8.44 -15.15 15.04
C GLN A 160 -6.95 -15.39 14.96
N GLU A 161 -6.58 -16.52 14.35
CA GLU A 161 -5.27 -16.75 13.78
C GLU A 161 -4.93 -15.50 12.97
N SER A 162 -4.15 -14.59 13.56
CA SER A 162 -3.95 -13.28 12.95
C SER A 162 -3.10 -13.54 11.72
N ASN A 163 -3.71 -13.41 10.54
CA ASN A 163 -3.02 -13.50 9.26
C ASN A 163 -2.10 -12.27 9.12
N THR A 164 -1.04 -12.21 9.92
CA THR A 164 -0.04 -11.14 9.94
C THR A 164 0.76 -11.23 8.66
N ASN A 165 0.81 -10.14 7.91
CA ASN A 165 1.62 -10.10 6.70
C ASN A 165 3.13 -10.08 7.01
N GLU A 166 3.95 -10.28 6.00
CA GLU A 166 5.41 -10.41 6.10
C GLU A 166 6.05 -9.16 6.73
N PHE A 167 5.52 -7.96 6.43
CA PHE A 167 5.99 -6.73 7.06
C PHE A 167 5.72 -6.74 8.57
N GLN A 168 4.54 -7.19 8.99
CA GLN A 168 4.18 -7.26 10.40
C GLN A 168 4.97 -8.30 11.17
N LYS A 169 5.29 -9.45 10.56
CA LYS A 169 6.13 -10.50 11.16
C LYS A 169 7.51 -9.94 11.52
N VAL A 170 8.20 -9.34 10.53
CA VAL A 170 9.51 -8.70 10.76
C VAL A 170 9.41 -7.53 11.75
N ASP A 171 8.39 -6.68 11.63
CA ASP A 171 8.17 -5.57 12.57
C ASP A 171 8.02 -6.08 14.02
N ALA A 172 7.33 -7.21 14.24
CA ALA A 172 7.06 -7.78 15.55
C ALA A 172 8.32 -8.41 16.18
N VAL A 173 9.07 -9.20 15.41
CA VAL A 173 10.33 -9.81 15.88
C VAL A 173 11.34 -8.73 16.27
N LEU A 174 11.52 -7.71 15.42
CA LEU A 174 12.42 -6.59 15.71
C LEU A 174 12.00 -5.78 16.94
N GLN A 175 10.69 -5.57 17.14
CA GLN A 175 10.19 -4.92 18.36
C GLN A 175 10.46 -5.75 19.62
N SER A 176 10.27 -7.08 19.55
CA SER A 176 10.55 -7.98 20.68
C SER A 176 12.02 -7.90 21.07
N LEU A 177 12.90 -7.98 20.08
CA LEU A 177 14.34 -7.93 20.22
C LEU A 177 14.83 -6.61 20.86
N VAL A 178 14.32 -5.47 20.38
CA VAL A 178 14.65 -4.14 20.97
C VAL A 178 14.11 -4.02 22.40
N SER A 179 13.01 -4.70 22.74
CA SER A 179 12.42 -4.68 24.08
C SER A 179 13.03 -5.68 25.07
N HIS A 180 14.10 -6.39 24.68
CA HIS A 180 14.72 -7.48 25.46
C HIS A 180 13.75 -8.60 25.88
N LYS A 181 12.64 -8.77 25.15
CA LYS A 181 11.75 -9.92 25.32
C LYS A 181 12.32 -11.08 24.50
N LEU A 182 12.83 -12.10 25.20
CA LEU A 182 13.48 -13.30 24.64
C LEU A 182 12.56 -14.23 23.82
N SER A 183 11.33 -13.81 23.48
CA SER A 183 10.42 -14.61 22.69
C SER A 183 10.72 -14.53 21.19
N SER A 184 11.08 -15.69 20.62
CA SER A 184 11.05 -16.06 19.20
C SER A 184 11.96 -15.26 18.25
N ILE A 185 13.28 -15.50 18.36
CA ILE A 185 14.22 -15.30 17.23
C ILE A 185 14.12 -16.48 16.24
N GLU A 186 13.53 -17.59 16.68
CA GLU A 186 13.16 -18.71 15.81
C GLU A 186 12.32 -18.17 14.65
N ASN A 187 12.82 -18.38 13.44
CA ASN A 187 12.25 -17.95 12.15
C ASN A 187 12.55 -16.51 11.69
N PHE A 188 13.31 -15.68 12.42
CA PHE A 188 13.59 -14.31 11.99
C PHE A 188 14.25 -14.23 10.59
N HIS A 189 15.18 -15.15 10.30
CA HIS A 189 15.82 -15.21 8.99
C HIS A 189 14.81 -15.55 7.88
N SER A 190 13.94 -16.54 8.13
CA SER A 190 12.89 -16.94 7.19
C SER A 190 11.88 -15.81 6.98
N ASP A 191 11.49 -15.09 8.03
CA ASP A 191 10.61 -13.93 7.92
C ASP A 191 11.21 -12.80 7.08
N MET A 192 12.53 -12.55 7.20
CA MET A 192 13.23 -11.59 6.34
C MET A 192 13.26 -12.05 4.88
N GLU A 193 13.51 -13.33 4.60
CA GLU A 193 13.50 -13.88 3.24
C GLU A 193 12.09 -13.80 2.61
N ASN A 194 11.06 -14.16 3.38
CA ASN A 194 9.67 -14.04 2.95
C ASN A 194 9.31 -12.58 2.65
N LEU A 195 9.74 -11.65 3.50
CA LEU A 195 9.52 -10.22 3.27
C LEU A 195 10.26 -9.72 2.02
N GLU A 196 11.49 -10.18 1.78
CA GLU A 196 12.25 -9.81 0.58
C GLU A 196 11.56 -10.26 -0.70
N LEU A 197 11.08 -11.52 -0.74
CA LEU A 197 10.30 -12.06 -1.85
C LEU A 197 8.98 -11.31 -2.04
N CYS A 198 8.28 -11.03 -0.93
CA CYS A 198 7.06 -10.24 -0.92
C CYS A 198 7.28 -8.84 -1.52
N ILE A 199 8.32 -8.13 -1.06
CA ILE A 199 8.69 -6.82 -1.60
C ILE A 199 8.97 -6.91 -3.10
N HIS A 200 9.76 -7.89 -3.54
CA HIS A 200 10.10 -8.06 -4.94
C HIS A 200 8.87 -8.27 -5.83
N ASN A 201 7.95 -9.15 -5.41
CA ASN A 201 6.71 -9.40 -6.15
C ASN A 201 5.82 -8.16 -6.21
N LEU A 202 5.72 -7.40 -5.11
CA LEU A 202 4.98 -6.15 -5.07
C LEU A 202 5.62 -5.08 -5.96
N GLU A 203 6.96 -4.95 -5.99
CA GLU A 203 7.67 -4.03 -6.87
C GLU A 203 7.31 -4.30 -8.34
N ILE A 204 7.40 -5.57 -8.76
CA ILE A 204 7.04 -5.98 -10.13
C ILE A 204 5.58 -5.65 -10.44
N GLY A 205 4.66 -5.99 -9.53
CA GLY A 205 3.24 -5.75 -9.71
C GLY A 205 2.90 -4.26 -9.85
N VAL A 206 3.45 -3.42 -8.98
CA VAL A 206 3.24 -1.96 -9.01
C VAL A 206 3.90 -1.35 -10.25
N ASP A 207 5.08 -1.80 -10.64
CA ASP A 207 5.75 -1.37 -11.86
C ASP A 207 4.93 -1.69 -13.11
N HIS A 208 4.39 -2.92 -13.18
CA HIS A 208 3.54 -3.33 -14.28
C HIS A 208 2.28 -2.46 -14.37
N LEU A 209 1.57 -2.31 -13.24
CA LEU A 209 0.36 -1.49 -13.17
C LEU A 209 0.64 -0.05 -13.56
N SER A 210 1.74 0.54 -13.06
CA SER A 210 2.12 1.92 -13.39
C SER A 210 2.31 2.12 -14.89
N ARG A 211 2.99 1.19 -15.58
CA ARG A 211 3.18 1.27 -17.04
C ARG A 211 1.85 1.24 -17.80
N LYS A 212 0.91 0.41 -17.36
CA LYS A 212 -0.43 0.33 -17.95
C LYS A 212 -1.23 1.60 -17.72
N LEU A 213 -1.20 2.15 -16.52
CA LEU A 213 -1.85 3.42 -16.20
C LEU A 213 -1.28 4.59 -17.02
N ILE A 214 0.05 4.65 -17.19
CA ILE A 214 0.70 5.65 -18.06
C ILE A 214 0.20 5.52 -19.49
N ARG A 215 0.17 4.30 -20.03
CA ARG A 215 -0.32 4.03 -21.39
C ARG A 215 -1.77 4.45 -21.56
N ASN A 216 -2.65 4.07 -20.63
CA ASN A 216 -4.05 4.46 -20.66
C ASN A 216 -4.22 5.98 -20.60
N ARG A 217 -3.47 6.67 -19.73
CA ARG A 217 -3.48 8.13 -19.65
C ARG A 217 -3.06 8.78 -20.97
N VAL A 218 -1.99 8.28 -21.60
CA VAL A 218 -1.54 8.78 -22.92
C VAL A 218 -2.63 8.58 -23.98
N SER A 219 -3.26 7.41 -24.01
CA SER A 219 -4.38 7.15 -24.93
C SER A 219 -5.55 8.11 -24.70
N LEU A 220 -5.95 8.34 -23.45
CA LEU A 220 -7.02 9.29 -23.10
C LEU A 220 -6.65 10.72 -23.54
N LEU A 221 -5.43 11.17 -23.26
CA LEU A 221 -4.95 12.48 -23.70
C LEU A 221 -4.97 12.62 -25.22
N ASN A 222 -4.63 11.58 -25.97
CA ASN A 222 -4.69 11.60 -27.43
C ASN A 222 -6.12 11.63 -27.97
N ILE A 223 -7.07 10.97 -27.29
CA ILE A 223 -8.48 10.95 -27.69
C ILE A 223 -9.15 12.31 -27.48
N PHE A 224 -8.83 13.01 -26.39
CA PHE A 224 -9.53 14.25 -26.01
C PHE A 224 -8.82 15.55 -26.40
N ASN A 225 -7.55 15.50 -26.85
CA ASN A 225 -6.83 16.68 -27.38
C ASN A 225 -6.85 16.80 -28.91
N HIS A 226 -7.57 15.90 -29.61
CA HIS A 226 -7.76 15.91 -31.07
C HIS A 226 -9.23 15.96 -31.42
#